data_AF-A0AAN9U341-F1
#
_entry.id   AF-A0AAN9U341-F1
#
_cell.length_a   1.000
_cell.length_b   1.000
_cell.length_c   1.000
_cell.angle_alpha   90.00
_cell.angle_beta   90.00
_cell.angle_gamma   90.00
#
_symmetry.space_group_name_H-M   'P 1'
#
loop_
_entity.id
_entity.type
_entity.pdbx_description
1 polymer ?
#
loop_
_entity_poly.entity_id
_entity_poly.type
_entity_poly.pdbx_seq_one_letter_code
_entity_poly.pdbx_strand_id
1 'polypeptide(L)'
;MASVNAYCFYKNKSARKYGEISLEKYLRNGLSHVFAGVRHPEDARLDAGDAGDWAFEDIVLASIKVCMLYGDPNPCPGPYSFVFRVPAARLSIVPSDLSPGAEEDALVEMLLNCESGTLDGLREIEQIKGVLILNTPVFCQIIVAMALSQGNRQLVKEIISRYPPAPGHELLFGTEKGGPTTDSAEVTFGSRRALSHKVFQGQADNGCELWSAMIRAGWAVPRRYMQAWAASSPSPAAGIELLKTLADRGVKIEKGTVDAALWYGHASVLDYVLSQYVPDNGDPLTCAVDEREAHDFLIAAARRKRGGVEQLEVLFQHDINDIHWMPEVDQNATADPRYLAELERNANLPQQTPLHAAAALGNLEVVE
;
A
#
# COMPACT_ATOMS: atom_id res chain seq x y z
N MET A 1 -10.74 28.59 31.38
CA MET A 1 -10.58 27.87 30.10
C MET A 1 -9.23 28.24 29.52
N ALA A 2 -8.21 27.40 29.72
CA ALA A 2 -6.91 27.60 29.07
C ALA A 2 -7.09 27.32 27.58
N SER A 3 -6.61 28.19 26.69
CA SER A 3 -6.61 27.89 25.25
C SER A 3 -5.73 26.66 25.05
N VAL A 4 -6.35 25.51 24.80
CA VAL A 4 -5.64 24.31 24.37
C VAL A 4 -4.94 24.72 23.08
N ASN A 5 -3.62 24.82 23.10
CA ASN A 5 -2.80 24.98 21.90
C ASN A 5 -2.93 23.69 21.09
N ALA A 6 -4.09 23.51 20.43
CA ALA A 6 -4.31 22.43 19.49
C ALA A 6 -3.24 22.57 18.39
N TYR A 7 -2.68 21.44 17.98
CA TYR A 7 -1.69 21.44 16.90
C TYR A 7 -2.45 21.39 15.56
N CYS A 8 -2.01 22.20 14.59
CA CYS A 8 -2.35 21.94 13.19
C CYS A 8 -1.84 20.55 12.79
N PHE A 9 -2.37 19.98 11.71
CA PHE A 9 -2.03 18.60 11.33
C PHE A 9 -0.51 18.39 11.13
N TYR A 10 0.19 19.30 10.43
CA TYR A 10 1.64 19.20 10.23
C TYR A 10 2.42 19.18 11.54
N LYS A 11 2.09 20.09 12.48
CA LYS A 11 2.77 20.17 13.77
C LYS A 11 2.49 18.91 14.60
N ASN A 12 1.27 18.39 14.53
CA ASN A 12 0.88 17.14 15.21
C ASN A 12 1.68 15.93 14.68
N LYS A 13 1.76 15.79 13.34
CA LYS A 13 2.57 14.77 12.66
C LYS A 13 4.03 14.81 13.09
N SER A 14 4.65 16.00 12.99
CA SER A 14 6.07 16.19 13.33
C SER A 14 6.33 15.90 14.81
N ALA A 15 5.52 16.46 15.72
CA ALA A 15 5.69 16.23 17.15
C ALA A 15 5.57 14.75 17.53
N ARG A 16 4.65 14.00 16.90
CA ARG A 16 4.55 12.55 17.12
C ARG A 16 5.76 11.80 16.57
N LYS A 17 6.22 12.16 15.36
CA LYS A 17 7.39 11.57 14.71
C LYS A 17 8.67 11.76 15.53
N TYR A 18 8.83 12.92 16.17
CA TYR A 18 9.97 13.23 17.04
C TYR A 18 9.79 12.81 18.51
N GLY A 19 8.67 12.16 18.86
CA GLY A 19 8.40 11.68 20.23
C GLY A 19 8.10 12.79 21.25
N GLU A 20 7.76 13.99 20.79
CA GLU A 20 7.46 15.14 21.65
C GLU A 20 6.09 15.03 22.33
N ILE A 21 5.18 14.21 21.78
CA ILE A 21 3.83 13.97 22.30
C ILE A 21 3.50 12.48 22.33
N SER A 22 2.66 12.08 23.30
CA SER A 22 2.14 10.72 23.40
C SER A 22 1.15 10.40 22.27
N LEU A 23 0.87 9.11 22.05
CA LEU A 23 -0.13 8.66 21.09
C LEU A 23 -1.52 9.26 21.41
N GLU A 24 -1.94 9.20 22.67
CA GLU A 24 -3.22 9.78 23.09
C GLU A 24 -3.29 11.29 22.77
N LYS A 25 -2.24 12.05 23.10
CA LYS A 25 -2.20 13.49 22.81
C LYS A 25 -2.22 13.76 21.31
N TYR A 26 -1.52 12.95 20.52
CA TYR A 26 -1.56 13.00 19.07
C TYR A 26 -2.98 12.76 18.52
N LEU A 27 -3.69 11.75 19.04
CA LEU A 27 -5.07 11.46 18.63
C LEU A 27 -6.02 12.59 19.01
N ARG A 28 -5.98 13.07 20.26
CA ARG A 28 -6.80 14.19 20.72
C ARG A 28 -6.56 15.46 19.92
N ASN A 29 -5.30 15.79 19.65
CA ASN A 29 -4.96 16.91 18.78
C ASN A 29 -5.60 16.76 17.39
N GLY A 30 -5.49 15.59 16.76
CA GLY A 30 -6.08 15.33 15.44
C GLY A 30 -7.61 15.37 15.46
N LEU A 31 -8.23 14.68 16.40
CA LEU A 31 -9.69 14.57 16.52
C LEU A 31 -10.36 15.87 16.95
N SER A 32 -9.65 16.79 17.62
CA SER A 32 -10.17 18.13 17.92
C SER A 32 -10.55 18.93 16.66
N HIS A 33 -9.91 18.64 15.51
CA HIS A 33 -10.32 19.22 14.23
C HIS A 33 -11.67 18.68 13.76
N VAL A 34 -11.99 17.42 14.08
CA VAL A 34 -13.26 16.77 13.72
C VAL A 34 -14.37 17.19 14.68
N PHE A 35 -14.17 17.03 15.99
CA PHE A 35 -15.21 17.22 17.00
C PHE A 35 -15.37 18.67 17.46
N ALA A 36 -14.28 19.42 17.65
CA ALA A 36 -14.32 20.80 18.12
C ALA A 36 -14.26 21.83 16.98
N GLY A 37 -14.17 21.37 15.72
CA GLY A 37 -14.12 22.24 14.55
C GLY A 37 -12.90 23.17 14.52
N VAL A 38 -11.81 22.80 15.21
CA VAL A 38 -10.58 23.59 15.22
C VAL A 38 -10.04 23.69 13.78
N ARG A 39 -9.69 24.90 13.34
CA ARG A 39 -9.12 25.16 12.02
C ARG A 39 -7.95 26.12 12.17
N HIS A 40 -6.74 25.68 11.85
CA HIS A 40 -5.58 26.56 11.75
C HIS A 40 -5.39 27.02 10.30
N PRO A 41 -4.78 28.19 10.05
CA PRO A 41 -4.48 28.65 8.70
C PRO A 41 -3.68 27.63 7.86
N GLU A 42 -2.82 26.85 8.50
CA GLU A 42 -2.03 25.79 7.86
C GLU A 42 -2.91 24.62 7.39
N ASP A 43 -4.03 24.35 8.06
CA ASP A 43 -4.93 23.24 7.71
C ASP A 43 -5.76 23.53 6.45
N ALA A 44 -5.95 24.82 6.12
CA ALA A 44 -6.64 25.27 4.92
C ALA A 44 -5.87 24.98 3.62
N ARG A 45 -4.55 24.73 3.73
CA ARG A 45 -3.71 24.35 2.58
C ARG A 45 -3.76 22.86 2.27
N LEU A 46 -4.27 22.06 3.20
CA LEU A 46 -4.28 20.60 3.11
C LEU A 46 -5.50 20.12 2.33
N ASP A 47 -5.28 19.62 1.13
CA ASP A 47 -6.32 19.07 0.26
C ASP A 47 -6.39 17.53 0.29
N ALA A 48 -7.17 16.96 -0.63
CA ALA A 48 -7.30 15.51 -0.78
C ALA A 48 -5.99 14.85 -1.26
N GLY A 49 -5.16 15.57 -2.04
CA GLY A 49 -3.83 15.13 -2.44
C GLY A 49 -2.93 14.99 -1.23
N ASP A 50 -2.86 16.00 -0.36
CA ASP A 50 -2.06 15.93 0.87
C ASP A 50 -2.47 14.77 1.79
N ALA A 51 -3.77 14.50 1.91
CA ALA A 51 -4.26 13.35 2.67
C ALA A 51 -3.76 12.04 2.07
N GLY A 52 -3.74 11.94 0.74
CA GLY A 52 -3.23 10.77 0.05
C GLY A 52 -1.72 10.59 0.16
N ASP A 53 -0.98 11.70 0.11
CA ASP A 53 0.45 11.76 0.38
C ASP A 53 0.78 11.24 1.78
N TRP A 54 -0.02 11.64 2.76
CA TRP A 54 0.17 11.23 4.14
C TRP A 54 -0.25 9.81 4.42
N ALA A 55 -1.20 9.24 3.67
CA ALA A 55 -1.63 7.85 3.86
C ALA A 55 -0.43 6.88 3.83
N PHE A 56 0.59 7.19 3.03
CA PHE A 56 1.81 6.40 2.92
C PHE A 56 2.77 6.52 4.12
N GLU A 57 2.77 7.66 4.81
CA GLU A 57 3.70 7.94 5.92
C GLU A 57 3.06 7.83 7.30
N ASP A 58 1.80 8.25 7.41
CA ASP A 58 1.01 8.33 8.63
C ASP A 58 -0.48 8.17 8.28
N ILE A 59 -0.88 6.93 8.05
CA ILE A 59 -2.24 6.55 7.64
C ILE A 59 -3.30 6.94 8.67
N VAL A 60 -2.93 7.02 9.96
CA VAL A 60 -3.84 7.42 11.04
C VAL A 60 -4.17 8.91 10.91
N LEU A 61 -3.16 9.78 10.81
CA LEU A 61 -3.42 11.21 10.64
C LEU A 61 -4.15 11.51 9.34
N ALA A 62 -3.77 10.82 8.26
CA ALA A 62 -4.45 10.90 6.97
C ALA A 62 -5.93 10.55 7.11
N SER A 63 -6.26 9.46 7.83
CA SER A 63 -7.66 9.07 8.05
C SER A 63 -8.47 10.08 8.84
N ILE A 64 -7.88 10.73 9.85
CA ILE A 64 -8.52 11.81 10.61
C ILE A 64 -8.76 13.03 9.71
N LYS A 65 -7.78 13.38 8.86
CA LYS A 65 -7.91 14.47 7.89
C LYS A 65 -9.00 14.19 6.86
N VAL A 66 -9.07 12.97 6.32
CA VAL A 66 -10.16 12.54 5.42
C VAL A 66 -11.51 12.62 6.15
N CYS A 67 -11.59 12.16 7.40
CA CYS A 67 -12.79 12.32 8.22
C CYS A 67 -13.21 13.79 8.36
N MET A 68 -12.26 14.73 8.50
CA MET A 68 -12.56 16.16 8.55
C MET A 68 -13.00 16.72 7.18
N LEU A 69 -12.44 16.23 6.07
CA LEU A 69 -12.79 16.69 4.72
C LEU A 69 -14.18 16.22 4.27
N TYR A 70 -14.57 15.00 4.65
CA TYR A 70 -15.80 14.34 4.19
C TYR A 70 -16.88 14.23 5.28
N GLY A 71 -16.51 14.40 6.55
CA GLY A 71 -17.45 14.58 7.65
C GLY A 71 -17.80 16.07 7.74
N ASP A 72 -18.81 16.49 7.00
CA ASP A 72 -19.29 17.87 7.00
C ASP A 72 -19.67 18.33 8.44
N PRO A 73 -19.00 19.34 9.02
CA PRO A 73 -19.41 19.90 10.31
C PRO A 73 -20.57 20.91 10.17
N ASN A 74 -21.03 21.25 8.96
CA ASN A 74 -21.96 22.35 8.75
C ASN A 74 -23.02 22.02 7.67
N PRO A 75 -24.23 21.58 8.05
CA PRO A 75 -25.24 21.20 7.08
C PRO A 75 -25.66 22.43 6.26
N CYS A 76 -25.31 22.46 4.97
CA CYS A 76 -26.07 23.28 4.04
C CYS A 76 -27.56 22.90 4.18
N PRO A 77 -28.50 23.86 4.14
CA PRO A 77 -29.94 23.62 4.27
C PRO A 77 -30.54 23.02 2.99
N GLY A 78 -29.91 21.97 2.46
CA GLY A 78 -30.39 21.13 1.38
C GLY A 78 -30.92 19.78 1.91
N PRO A 79 -31.70 19.04 1.11
CA PRO A 79 -32.36 17.80 1.54
C PRO A 79 -31.41 16.61 1.82
N TYR A 80 -30.09 16.82 1.78
CA TYR A 80 -29.06 15.81 2.08
C TYR A 80 -28.17 16.27 3.23
N SER A 81 -28.79 16.60 4.36
CA SER A 81 -28.08 16.89 5.60
C SER A 81 -27.66 15.57 6.24
N PHE A 82 -26.38 15.20 6.13
CA PHE A 82 -25.77 14.16 6.96
C PHE A 82 -25.56 14.73 8.37
N VAL A 83 -26.66 14.89 9.10
CA VAL A 83 -26.60 15.04 10.56
C VAL A 83 -26.23 13.67 11.11
N PHE A 84 -25.28 13.63 12.04
CA PHE A 84 -25.04 12.52 12.99
C PHE A 84 -26.27 12.23 13.90
N ARG A 85 -27.49 12.50 13.45
CA ARG A 85 -28.74 12.08 14.11
C ARG A 85 -29.22 10.83 13.42
N VAL A 86 -28.88 9.71 14.05
CA VAL A 86 -29.60 8.45 13.88
C VAL A 86 -31.11 8.75 13.85
N PRO A 87 -31.87 8.19 12.89
CA PRO A 87 -33.31 8.38 12.83
C PRO A 87 -33.93 8.03 14.19
N ALA A 88 -34.66 8.98 14.78
CA ALA A 88 -35.29 8.84 16.11
C ALA A 88 -36.16 7.57 16.24
N ALA A 89 -36.53 6.95 15.13
CA ALA A 89 -37.28 5.69 15.07
C ALA A 89 -36.52 4.45 15.58
N ARG A 90 -35.20 4.52 15.88
CA ARG A 90 -34.43 3.39 16.47
C ARG A 90 -33.83 3.66 17.85
N LEU A 91 -34.13 4.82 18.45
CA LEU A 91 -33.54 5.24 19.73
C LEU A 91 -34.64 5.56 20.73
N SER A 92 -35.34 4.54 21.21
CA SER A 92 -36.16 4.63 22.42
C SER A 92 -35.32 4.59 23.71
N ILE A 93 -33.98 4.58 23.61
CA ILE A 93 -33.05 4.51 24.73
C ILE A 93 -31.75 5.27 24.38
N VAL A 94 -31.81 6.59 24.17
CA VAL A 94 -30.60 7.41 24.29
C VAL A 94 -30.77 8.29 25.50
N PRO A 95 -29.92 8.14 26.54
CA PRO A 95 -29.92 9.02 27.69
C PRO A 95 -29.67 10.46 27.22
N SER A 96 -30.53 11.37 27.64
CA SER A 96 -30.46 12.80 27.32
C SER A 96 -29.23 13.54 27.90
N ASP A 97 -28.32 12.82 28.54
CA ASP A 97 -27.23 13.34 29.40
C ASP A 97 -25.82 13.04 28.85
N LEU A 98 -25.66 12.78 27.55
CA LEU A 98 -24.32 12.56 26.98
C LEU A 98 -23.46 13.82 27.17
N SER A 99 -22.35 13.67 27.90
CA SER A 99 -21.43 14.79 28.14
C SER A 99 -20.84 15.28 26.82
N PRO A 100 -20.69 16.61 26.62
CA PRO A 100 -19.93 17.15 25.50
C PRO A 100 -18.55 16.46 25.41
N GLY A 101 -18.24 15.83 24.28
CA GLY A 101 -16.97 15.12 24.07
C GLY A 101 -17.00 13.60 24.33
N ALA A 102 -18.12 13.01 24.75
CA ALA A 102 -18.23 11.57 24.99
C ALA A 102 -17.86 10.71 23.77
N GLU A 103 -18.21 11.17 22.56
CA GLU A 103 -17.85 10.49 21.31
C GLU A 103 -16.36 10.56 21.01
N GLU A 104 -15.72 11.71 21.24
CA GLU A 104 -14.27 11.88 21.08
C GLU A 104 -13.53 10.97 22.06
N ASP A 105 -13.92 10.98 23.34
CA ASP A 105 -13.31 10.15 24.36
C ASP A 105 -13.47 8.66 24.07
N ALA A 106 -14.66 8.24 23.65
CA ALA A 106 -14.91 6.84 23.26
C ALA A 106 -14.08 6.44 22.04
N LEU A 107 -13.99 7.30 21.01
CA LEU A 107 -13.17 7.02 19.83
C LEU A 107 -11.69 6.96 20.20
N VAL A 108 -11.17 7.88 21.01
CA VAL A 108 -9.78 7.83 21.50
C VAL A 108 -9.52 6.53 22.25
N GLU A 109 -10.42 6.14 23.16
CA GLU A 109 -10.33 4.89 23.91
C GLU A 109 -10.31 3.67 22.99
N MET A 110 -11.18 3.61 21.98
CA MET A 110 -11.17 2.55 20.97
C MET A 110 -9.86 2.49 20.18
N LEU A 111 -9.36 3.64 19.73
CA LEU A 111 -8.13 3.74 18.95
C LEU A 111 -6.90 3.31 19.75
N LEU A 112 -6.84 3.66 21.04
CA LEU A 112 -5.77 3.22 21.94
C LEU A 112 -5.80 1.71 22.20
N ASN A 113 -6.98 1.08 22.09
CA ASN A 113 -7.14 -0.38 22.23
C ASN A 113 -6.94 -1.15 20.92
N CYS A 114 -6.66 -0.51 19.79
CA CYS A 114 -6.59 -1.19 18.49
C CYS A 114 -5.41 -2.16 18.31
N GLU A 115 -4.33 -2.04 19.10
CA GLU A 115 -3.16 -2.93 18.97
C GLU A 115 -3.49 -4.39 19.28
N SER A 116 -4.28 -4.62 20.33
CA SER A 116 -4.64 -5.97 20.82
C SER A 116 -6.15 -6.19 20.97
N GLY A 117 -6.96 -5.16 20.69
CA GLY A 117 -8.42 -5.20 20.83
C GLY A 117 -9.10 -6.07 19.78
N THR A 118 -10.32 -6.48 20.13
CA THR A 118 -11.25 -7.20 19.25
C THR A 118 -12.45 -6.32 18.93
N LEU A 119 -13.20 -6.65 17.88
CA LEU A 119 -14.41 -5.90 17.56
C LEU A 119 -15.45 -5.93 18.69
N ASP A 120 -15.53 -7.02 19.44
CA ASP A 120 -16.45 -7.12 20.58
C ASP A 120 -16.01 -6.24 21.75
N GLY A 121 -14.70 -6.10 21.99
CA GLY A 121 -14.18 -5.13 22.97
C GLY A 121 -14.48 -3.67 22.57
N LEU A 122 -14.40 -3.34 21.28
CA LEU A 122 -14.80 -2.01 20.81
C LEU A 122 -16.31 -1.75 21.01
N ARG A 123 -17.16 -2.76 20.80
CA ARG A 123 -18.62 -2.65 21.05
C ARG A 123 -18.94 -2.45 22.53
N GLU A 124 -18.18 -3.08 23.42
CA GLU A 124 -18.33 -2.89 24.86
C GLU A 124 -18.04 -1.44 25.26
N ILE A 125 -16.98 -0.82 24.73
CA ILE A 125 -16.69 0.61 24.93
C ILE A 125 -17.88 1.46 24.46
N GLU A 126 -18.40 1.18 23.26
CA GLU A 126 -19.56 1.85 22.69
C GLU A 126 -20.80 1.79 23.61
N GLN A 127 -21.09 0.60 24.13
CA GLN A 127 -22.22 0.34 25.02
C GLN A 127 -22.05 1.05 26.38
N ILE A 128 -20.85 0.98 26.97
CA ILE A 128 -20.55 1.63 28.25
C ILE A 128 -20.67 3.15 28.13
N LYS A 129 -20.20 3.72 27.02
CA LYS A 129 -20.19 5.17 26.78
C LYS A 129 -21.52 5.69 26.20
N GLY A 130 -22.41 4.81 25.75
CA GLY A 130 -23.69 5.17 25.15
C GLY A 130 -23.57 5.91 23.82
N VAL A 131 -22.57 5.56 23.00
CA VAL A 131 -22.26 6.19 21.70
C VAL A 131 -22.46 5.19 20.55
N LEU A 132 -22.34 5.64 19.29
CA LEU A 132 -22.54 4.82 18.09
C LEU A 132 -21.41 5.03 17.04
N ILE A 133 -20.16 4.95 17.51
CA ILE A 133 -18.94 5.11 16.73
C ILE A 133 -18.80 4.10 15.57
N LEU A 134 -18.98 2.80 15.81
CA LEU A 134 -18.89 1.71 14.84
C LEU A 134 -20.02 1.73 13.81
N ASN A 135 -21.13 2.43 14.07
CA ASN A 135 -22.16 2.67 13.06
C ASN A 135 -21.85 3.87 12.15
N THR A 136 -20.73 4.56 12.40
CA THR A 136 -20.28 5.70 11.62
C THR A 136 -19.12 5.28 10.71
N PRO A 137 -19.32 5.18 9.37
CA PRO A 137 -18.29 4.71 8.46
C PRO A 137 -16.95 5.48 8.56
N VAL A 138 -16.99 6.81 8.69
CA VAL A 138 -15.77 7.63 8.81
C VAL A 138 -14.95 7.30 10.06
N PHE A 139 -15.59 6.91 11.16
CA PHE A 139 -14.86 6.49 12.37
C PHE A 139 -14.35 5.06 12.25
N CYS A 140 -15.11 4.15 11.63
CA CYS A 140 -14.60 2.82 11.27
C CYS A 140 -13.35 2.91 10.41
N GLN A 141 -13.27 3.88 9.50
CA GLN A 141 -12.10 4.13 8.68
C GLN A 141 -10.87 4.53 9.50
N ILE A 142 -11.03 5.38 10.51
CA ILE A 142 -9.93 5.75 11.43
C ILE A 142 -9.51 4.53 12.26
N ILE A 143 -10.47 3.71 12.72
CA ILE A 143 -10.20 2.48 13.47
C ILE A 143 -9.43 1.48 12.61
N VAL A 144 -9.81 1.29 11.34
CA VAL A 144 -9.08 0.43 10.39
C VAL A 144 -7.67 0.95 10.17
N ALA A 145 -7.49 2.25 9.93
CA ALA A 145 -6.17 2.86 9.75
C ALA A 145 -5.28 2.67 10.99
N MET A 146 -5.84 2.84 12.20
CA MET A 146 -5.13 2.58 13.45
C MET A 146 -4.78 1.10 13.62
N ALA A 147 -5.74 0.20 13.47
CA ALA A 147 -5.52 -1.25 13.59
C ALA A 147 -4.46 -1.73 12.59
N LEU A 148 -4.47 -1.22 11.36
CA LEU A 148 -3.41 -1.44 10.37
C LEU A 148 -2.05 -0.98 10.88
N SER A 149 -1.95 0.26 11.36
CA SER A 149 -0.69 0.85 11.85
C SER A 149 -0.10 0.12 13.07
N GLN A 150 -0.94 -0.57 13.84
CA GLN A 150 -0.56 -1.39 14.99
C GLN A 150 -0.41 -2.88 14.64
N GLY A 151 -0.59 -3.27 13.38
CA GLY A 151 -0.46 -4.67 12.94
C GLY A 151 -1.61 -5.61 13.34
N ASN A 152 -2.74 -5.08 13.84
CA ASN A 152 -3.91 -5.89 14.22
C ASN A 152 -4.76 -6.27 13.01
N ARG A 153 -4.28 -7.28 12.25
CA ARG A 153 -4.93 -7.79 11.03
C ARG A 153 -6.32 -8.36 11.29
N GLN A 154 -6.54 -8.97 12.46
CA GLN A 154 -7.80 -9.63 12.79
C GLN A 154 -8.91 -8.59 12.97
N LEU A 155 -8.65 -7.52 13.72
CA LEU A 155 -9.59 -6.43 13.89
C LEU A 155 -9.93 -5.76 12.55
N VAL A 156 -8.93 -5.56 11.68
CA VAL A 156 -9.19 -5.03 10.32
C VAL A 156 -10.13 -5.96 9.55
N LYS A 157 -9.85 -7.27 9.50
CA LYS A 157 -10.71 -8.26 8.82
C LYS A 157 -12.15 -8.26 9.38
N GLU A 158 -12.31 -8.15 10.69
CA GLU A 158 -13.62 -8.09 11.35
C GLU A 158 -14.39 -6.82 11.00
N ILE A 159 -13.73 -5.66 10.91
CA ILE A 159 -14.39 -4.40 10.58
C ILE A 159 -14.77 -4.38 9.09
N ILE A 160 -13.83 -4.68 8.17
CA ILE A 160 -14.10 -4.58 6.74
C ILE A 160 -15.15 -5.58 6.24
N SER A 161 -15.36 -6.68 6.97
CA SER A 161 -16.40 -7.67 6.64
C SER A 161 -17.79 -7.30 7.15
N ARG A 162 -17.90 -6.36 8.10
CA ARG A 162 -19.17 -6.00 8.77
C ARG A 162 -19.66 -4.60 8.44
N TYR A 163 -18.75 -3.69 8.09
CA TYR A 163 -19.07 -2.28 7.88
C TYR A 163 -18.66 -1.82 6.47
N PRO A 164 -19.42 -0.91 5.84
CA PRO A 164 -19.04 -0.33 4.56
C PRO A 164 -17.89 0.67 4.74
N PRO A 165 -17.08 0.90 3.69
CA PRO A 165 -16.08 1.96 3.69
C PRO A 165 -16.75 3.34 3.74
N ALA A 166 -16.01 4.35 4.22
CA ALA A 166 -16.47 5.73 4.22
C ALA A 166 -16.18 6.44 2.87
N PRO A 167 -16.81 7.59 2.61
CA PRO A 167 -16.34 8.49 1.54
C PRO A 167 -14.86 8.89 1.76
N GLY A 168 -14.10 8.95 0.67
CA GLY A 168 -12.67 9.29 0.72
C GLY A 168 -11.76 8.12 1.14
N HIS A 169 -12.27 6.89 1.30
CA HIS A 169 -11.45 5.71 1.57
C HIS A 169 -10.40 5.49 0.46
N GLU A 170 -10.70 5.87 -0.77
CA GLU A 170 -9.79 5.83 -1.91
C GLU A 170 -8.56 6.73 -1.73
N LEU A 171 -8.65 7.78 -0.90
CA LEU A 171 -7.53 8.64 -0.52
C LEU A 171 -6.64 8.01 0.56
N LEU A 172 -7.04 6.89 1.16
CA LEU A 172 -6.24 6.19 2.17
C LEU A 172 -5.74 4.84 1.67
N PHE A 173 -6.60 4.14 0.95
CA PHE A 173 -6.43 2.74 0.59
C PHE A 173 -6.40 2.55 -0.93
N GLY A 174 -6.00 3.58 -1.66
CA GLY A 174 -6.01 3.57 -3.12
C GLY A 174 -5.39 4.81 -3.76
N THR A 175 -4.47 5.49 -3.07
CA THR A 175 -3.79 6.68 -3.60
C THR A 175 -2.78 6.25 -4.65
N GLU A 176 -2.90 6.81 -5.85
CA GLU A 176 -1.97 6.55 -6.94
C GLU A 176 -1.16 7.82 -7.20
N LYS A 177 0.12 7.81 -6.81
CA LYS A 177 1.08 8.85 -7.21
C LYS A 177 1.95 8.33 -8.35
N GLY A 178 1.36 8.11 -9.52
CA GLY A 178 2.13 7.64 -10.69
C GLY A 178 2.54 6.16 -10.59
N GLY A 179 3.49 5.74 -11.44
CA GLY A 179 3.76 4.35 -11.88
C GLY A 179 3.99 3.26 -10.82
N PRO A 180 4.31 2.02 -11.22
CA PRO A 180 4.18 0.84 -10.36
C PRO A 180 5.08 0.79 -9.11
N THR A 181 6.03 1.71 -8.95
CA THR A 181 7.00 1.73 -7.84
C THR A 181 7.00 3.01 -7.01
N THR A 182 6.29 4.06 -7.43
CA THR A 182 6.39 5.40 -6.84
C THR A 182 5.84 5.49 -5.42
N ASP A 183 4.93 4.58 -5.05
CA ASP A 183 4.36 4.45 -3.71
C ASP A 183 4.78 3.15 -3.02
N SER A 184 6.03 2.73 -3.20
CA SER A 184 6.56 1.51 -2.57
C SER A 184 7.76 1.80 -1.68
N ALA A 185 7.78 1.19 -0.50
CA ALA A 185 8.98 1.10 0.31
C ALA A 185 9.58 -0.29 0.13
N GLU A 186 10.88 -0.37 -0.05
CA GLU A 186 11.58 -1.64 0.07
C GLU A 186 11.73 -1.99 1.56
N VAL A 187 11.10 -3.09 1.97
CA VAL A 187 11.01 -3.53 3.35
C VAL A 187 11.63 -4.92 3.48
N THR A 188 12.38 -5.13 4.58
CA THR A 188 12.98 -6.42 4.87
C THR A 188 12.02 -7.29 5.70
N PHE A 189 11.76 -8.50 5.21
CA PHE A 189 10.93 -9.53 5.82
C PHE A 189 11.79 -10.77 6.09
N GLY A 190 12.31 -10.89 7.31
CA GLY A 190 13.30 -11.92 7.64
C GLY A 190 14.58 -11.75 6.82
N SER A 191 14.87 -12.71 5.94
CA SER A 191 16.03 -12.68 5.04
C SER A 191 15.74 -12.14 3.64
N ARG A 192 14.49 -11.77 3.35
CA ARG A 192 14.05 -11.29 2.03
C ARG A 192 13.73 -9.80 2.04
N ARG A 193 13.83 -9.15 0.90
CA ARG A 193 13.36 -7.78 0.66
C ARG A 193 12.15 -7.84 -0.26
N ALA A 194 11.13 -7.03 0.01
CA ALA A 194 9.95 -6.92 -0.82
C ALA A 194 9.48 -5.46 -0.87
N LEU A 195 8.77 -5.11 -1.93
CA LEU A 195 8.10 -3.82 -2.05
C LEU A 195 6.79 -3.87 -1.27
N SER A 196 6.48 -2.84 -0.49
CA SER A 196 5.26 -2.79 0.30
C SER A 196 4.91 -1.38 0.75
N HIS A 197 3.69 -1.21 1.24
CA HIS A 197 3.31 -0.05 2.02
C HIS A 197 3.96 -0.12 3.41
N LYS A 198 4.50 1.00 3.91
CA LYS A 198 5.25 1.05 5.18
C LYS A 198 4.48 0.51 6.40
N VAL A 199 3.16 0.65 6.39
CA VAL A 199 2.26 0.14 7.44
C VAL A 199 2.35 -1.39 7.64
N PHE A 200 2.81 -2.14 6.63
CA PHE A 200 2.97 -3.59 6.72
C PHE A 200 4.40 -4.01 7.10
N GLN A 201 5.26 -3.08 7.51
CA GLN A 201 6.59 -3.41 7.96
C GLN A 201 6.56 -4.44 9.10
N GLY A 202 7.29 -5.53 8.91
CA GLY A 202 7.34 -6.64 9.87
C GLY A 202 6.23 -7.70 9.73
N GLN A 203 5.28 -7.53 8.81
CA GLN A 203 4.22 -8.53 8.57
C GLN A 203 4.67 -9.61 7.56
N ALA A 204 4.28 -10.87 7.79
CA ALA A 204 4.85 -12.02 7.08
C ALA A 204 4.58 -12.08 5.56
N ASP A 205 3.58 -11.36 5.05
CA ASP A 205 3.09 -11.42 3.67
C ASP A 205 3.06 -10.05 3.01
N ASN A 206 3.85 -9.09 3.51
CA ASN A 206 3.89 -7.69 3.09
C ASN A 206 2.52 -7.00 2.89
N GLY A 207 1.48 -7.48 3.58
CA GLY A 207 0.11 -6.97 3.52
C GLY A 207 -0.77 -7.55 2.42
N CYS A 208 -0.28 -8.49 1.61
CA CYS A 208 -1.00 -8.99 0.42
C CYS A 208 -2.37 -9.59 0.74
N GLU A 209 -2.50 -10.41 1.80
CA GLU A 209 -3.81 -10.96 2.18
C GLU A 209 -4.79 -9.86 2.57
N LEU A 210 -4.31 -8.84 3.29
CA LEU A 210 -5.17 -7.81 3.83
C LEU A 210 -5.62 -6.84 2.72
N TRP A 211 -4.72 -6.47 1.81
CA TRP A 211 -5.09 -5.73 0.61
C TRP A 211 -6.12 -6.48 -0.23
N SER A 212 -5.93 -7.79 -0.43
CA SER A 212 -6.89 -8.63 -1.15
C SER A 212 -8.26 -8.59 -0.48
N ALA A 213 -8.31 -8.74 0.85
CA ALA A 213 -9.55 -8.67 1.62
C ALA A 213 -10.22 -7.28 1.53
N MET A 214 -9.44 -6.20 1.62
CA MET A 214 -9.94 -4.83 1.52
C MET A 214 -10.48 -4.52 0.12
N ILE A 215 -9.81 -4.94 -0.95
CA ILE A 215 -10.29 -4.76 -2.34
C ILE A 215 -11.60 -5.54 -2.57
N ARG A 216 -11.71 -6.76 -2.03
CA ARG A 216 -12.95 -7.55 -2.12
C ARG A 216 -14.10 -6.91 -1.37
N ALA A 217 -13.82 -6.37 -0.19
CA ALA A 217 -14.81 -5.66 0.64
C ALA A 217 -15.12 -4.25 0.13
N GLY A 218 -14.45 -3.76 -0.92
CA GLY A 218 -14.62 -2.41 -1.46
C GLY A 218 -13.96 -1.30 -0.64
N TRP A 219 -13.13 -1.66 0.35
CA TRP A 219 -12.40 -0.73 1.21
C TRP A 219 -11.12 -0.17 0.60
N ALA A 220 -10.59 -0.84 -0.42
CA ALA A 220 -9.38 -0.43 -1.13
C ALA A 220 -9.63 -0.42 -2.63
N VAL A 221 -9.01 0.55 -3.33
CA VAL A 221 -9.08 0.63 -4.79
C VAL A 221 -7.89 -0.15 -5.36
N PRO A 222 -8.10 -1.08 -6.30
CA PRO A 222 -7.01 -1.80 -6.94
C PRO A 222 -6.17 -0.84 -7.78
N ARG A 223 -4.85 -0.84 -7.57
CA ARG A 223 -3.90 0.06 -8.27
C ARG A 223 -2.74 -0.70 -8.88
N ARG A 224 -2.13 -0.10 -9.91
CA ARG A 224 -1.01 -0.69 -10.66
C ARG A 224 0.21 -0.98 -9.78
N TYR A 225 0.57 -0.07 -8.88
CA TYR A 225 1.71 -0.27 -7.98
C TYR A 225 1.54 -1.46 -7.01
N MET A 226 0.30 -1.87 -6.71
CA MET A 226 0.05 -3.03 -5.86
C MET A 226 0.52 -4.34 -6.51
N GLN A 227 0.68 -4.36 -7.84
CA GLN A 227 1.25 -5.52 -8.53
C GLN A 227 2.70 -5.76 -8.12
N ALA A 228 3.50 -4.69 -7.98
CA ALA A 228 4.89 -4.80 -7.53
C ALA A 228 4.97 -5.32 -6.09
N TRP A 229 4.03 -4.95 -5.22
CA TRP A 229 3.91 -5.50 -3.86
C TRP A 229 3.60 -7.00 -3.90
N ALA A 230 2.64 -7.38 -4.72
CA ALA A 230 2.21 -8.77 -4.87
C ALA A 230 3.32 -9.65 -5.47
N ALA A 231 3.98 -9.18 -6.52
CA ALA A 231 5.06 -9.88 -7.22
C ALA A 231 6.32 -10.06 -6.36
N SER A 232 6.58 -9.12 -5.45
CA SER A 232 7.71 -9.19 -4.53
C SER A 232 7.39 -9.88 -3.20
N SER A 233 6.15 -10.36 -3.00
CA SER A 233 5.69 -10.86 -1.71
C SER A 233 6.56 -12.00 -1.17
N PRO A 234 6.92 -11.97 0.13
CA PRO A 234 7.62 -13.09 0.79
C PRO A 234 6.71 -14.32 0.98
N SER A 235 5.40 -14.19 0.78
CA SER A 235 4.43 -15.29 0.78
C SER A 235 3.90 -15.49 -0.64
N PRO A 236 4.40 -16.48 -1.40
CA PRO A 236 3.97 -16.71 -2.78
C PRO A 236 2.46 -16.84 -2.94
N ALA A 237 1.81 -17.56 -2.01
CA ALA A 237 0.37 -17.76 -2.04
C ALA A 237 -0.40 -16.43 -1.88
N ALA A 238 0.00 -15.58 -0.92
CA ALA A 238 -0.64 -14.30 -0.70
C ALA A 238 -0.37 -13.31 -1.85
N GLY A 239 0.86 -13.29 -2.39
CA GLY A 239 1.22 -12.50 -3.56
C GLY A 239 0.39 -12.87 -4.79
N ILE A 240 0.31 -14.16 -5.12
CA ILE A 240 -0.52 -14.65 -6.24
C ILE A 240 -2.00 -14.31 -6.02
N GLU A 241 -2.51 -14.45 -4.79
CA GLU A 241 -3.89 -14.10 -4.46
C GLU A 241 -4.21 -12.61 -4.67
N LEU A 242 -3.26 -11.73 -4.32
CA LEU A 242 -3.40 -10.30 -4.60
C LEU A 242 -3.35 -10.03 -6.10
N LEU A 243 -2.45 -10.65 -6.86
CA LEU A 243 -2.42 -10.51 -8.33
C LEU A 243 -3.73 -10.94 -8.98
N LYS A 244 -4.32 -12.08 -8.55
CA LYS A 244 -5.65 -12.52 -8.99
C LYS A 244 -6.71 -11.49 -8.68
N THR A 245 -6.71 -10.96 -7.46
CA THR A 245 -7.67 -9.93 -7.03
C THR A 245 -7.55 -8.65 -7.84
N LEU A 246 -6.34 -8.25 -8.23
CA LEU A 246 -6.10 -7.11 -9.09
C LEU A 246 -6.60 -7.37 -10.52
N ALA A 247 -6.32 -8.55 -11.07
CA ALA A 247 -6.78 -8.99 -12.40
C ALA A 247 -8.31 -9.05 -12.49
N ASP A 248 -8.99 -9.59 -11.47
CA ASP A 248 -10.45 -9.63 -11.35
C ASP A 248 -11.10 -8.23 -11.39
N ARG A 249 -10.31 -7.18 -11.08
CA ARG A 249 -10.73 -5.78 -11.14
C ARG A 249 -10.19 -5.03 -12.36
N GLY A 250 -9.67 -5.75 -13.35
CA GLY A 250 -9.23 -5.20 -14.63
C GLY A 250 -7.82 -4.58 -14.62
N VAL A 251 -7.03 -4.82 -13.58
CA VAL A 251 -5.61 -4.41 -13.55
C VAL A 251 -4.79 -5.45 -14.30
N LYS A 252 -4.23 -5.07 -15.45
CA LYS A 252 -3.37 -5.94 -16.27
C LYS A 252 -1.96 -6.03 -15.71
N ILE A 253 -1.32 -7.18 -15.90
CA ILE A 253 0.10 -7.38 -15.58
C ILE A 253 0.95 -6.52 -16.51
N GLU A 254 1.78 -5.64 -15.93
CA GLU A 254 2.72 -4.77 -16.65
C GLU A 254 4.15 -5.31 -16.57
N LYS A 255 5.04 -4.87 -17.47
CA LYS A 255 6.48 -5.23 -17.45
C LYS A 255 7.11 -5.03 -16.07
N GLY A 256 6.79 -3.91 -15.40
CA GLY A 256 7.30 -3.60 -14.06
C GLY A 256 6.94 -4.65 -12.99
N THR A 257 5.87 -5.43 -13.20
CA THR A 257 5.48 -6.55 -12.35
C THR A 257 6.37 -7.77 -12.59
N VAL A 258 6.73 -8.04 -13.85
CA VAL A 258 7.71 -9.07 -14.21
C VAL A 258 9.06 -8.74 -13.60
N ASP A 259 9.50 -7.48 -13.76
CA ASP A 259 10.73 -6.99 -13.14
C ASP A 259 10.69 -7.21 -11.61
N ALA A 260 9.62 -6.79 -10.93
CA ALA A 260 9.50 -6.99 -9.49
C ALA A 260 9.57 -8.48 -9.08
N ALA A 261 8.98 -9.39 -9.86
CA ALA A 261 9.08 -10.84 -9.61
C ALA A 261 10.51 -11.36 -9.83
N LEU A 262 11.22 -10.88 -10.86
CA LEU A 262 12.62 -11.21 -11.13
C LEU A 262 13.56 -10.73 -10.03
N TRP A 263 13.40 -9.48 -9.57
CA TRP A 263 14.28 -8.88 -8.55
C TRP A 263 14.02 -9.38 -7.13
N TYR A 264 12.76 -9.62 -6.76
CA TYR A 264 12.37 -9.87 -5.36
C TYR A 264 11.59 -11.18 -5.16
N GLY A 265 10.77 -11.53 -6.17
CA GLY A 265 9.76 -12.59 -6.10
C GLY A 265 10.32 -14.00 -5.95
N HIS A 266 9.41 -14.95 -5.76
CA HIS A 266 9.71 -16.38 -5.83
C HIS A 266 9.51 -16.89 -7.25
N ALA A 267 10.17 -18.00 -7.61
CA ALA A 267 9.99 -18.64 -8.93
C ALA A 267 8.51 -18.94 -9.23
N SER A 268 7.72 -19.40 -8.25
CA SER A 268 6.28 -19.64 -8.42
C SER A 268 5.45 -18.37 -8.65
N VAL A 269 5.88 -17.22 -8.13
CA VAL A 269 5.23 -15.93 -8.40
C VAL A 269 5.61 -15.44 -9.79
N LEU A 270 6.89 -15.61 -10.19
CA LEU A 270 7.36 -15.29 -11.54
C LEU A 270 6.62 -16.12 -12.59
N ASP A 271 6.49 -17.42 -12.38
CA ASP A 271 5.74 -18.32 -13.26
C ASP A 271 4.29 -17.86 -13.45
N TYR A 272 3.60 -17.54 -12.34
CA TYR A 272 2.26 -16.97 -12.43
C TYR A 272 2.24 -15.64 -13.21
N VAL A 273 3.15 -14.72 -12.91
CA VAL A 273 3.23 -13.41 -13.56
C VAL A 273 3.45 -13.54 -15.06
N LEU A 274 4.39 -14.38 -15.51
CA LEU A 274 4.66 -14.62 -16.93
C LEU A 274 3.47 -15.27 -17.64
N SER A 275 2.78 -16.22 -16.99
CA SER A 275 1.58 -16.85 -17.57
C SER A 275 0.43 -15.88 -17.84
N GLN A 276 0.44 -14.71 -17.17
CA GLN A 276 -0.59 -13.67 -17.30
C GLN A 276 -0.08 -12.42 -18.03
N TYR A 277 1.22 -12.33 -18.29
CA TYR A 277 1.84 -11.16 -18.90
C TYR A 277 1.55 -11.13 -20.40
N VAL A 278 1.08 -9.98 -20.88
CA VAL A 278 0.84 -9.72 -22.29
C VAL A 278 1.60 -8.44 -22.63
N PRO A 279 2.64 -8.49 -23.48
CA PRO A 279 3.39 -7.30 -23.86
C PRO A 279 2.47 -6.22 -24.47
N ASP A 280 2.78 -4.95 -24.20
CA ASP A 280 1.97 -3.79 -24.65
C ASP A 280 1.96 -3.61 -26.19
N ASN A 281 2.70 -4.44 -26.92
CA ASN A 281 2.98 -4.39 -28.36
C ASN A 281 1.77 -4.83 -29.22
N GLY A 282 0.72 -5.40 -28.64
CA GLY A 282 -0.47 -5.87 -29.36
C GLY A 282 -1.05 -7.20 -28.85
N ASP A 283 -2.00 -7.74 -29.61
CA ASP A 283 -2.89 -8.86 -29.26
C ASP A 283 -2.16 -10.08 -28.64
N PRO A 284 -2.59 -10.61 -27.47
CA PRO A 284 -1.93 -11.71 -26.75
C PRO A 284 -1.71 -13.00 -27.56
N LEU A 285 -2.44 -13.18 -28.66
CA LEU A 285 -2.27 -14.33 -29.56
C LEU A 285 -1.20 -14.12 -30.64
N THR A 286 -0.62 -12.92 -30.74
CA THR A 286 0.28 -12.53 -31.85
C THR A 286 1.54 -11.77 -31.42
N CYS A 287 1.60 -11.28 -30.18
CA CYS A 287 2.75 -10.51 -29.68
C CYS A 287 3.52 -11.31 -28.63
N ALA A 288 4.49 -12.11 -29.09
CA ALA A 288 5.49 -12.69 -28.21
C ALA A 288 6.30 -11.58 -27.52
N VAL A 289 6.84 -11.89 -26.32
CA VAL A 289 7.87 -11.04 -25.67
C VAL A 289 8.99 -10.82 -26.69
N ASP A 290 9.34 -9.56 -26.94
CA ASP A 290 10.38 -9.28 -27.94
C ASP A 290 11.76 -9.76 -27.44
N GLU A 291 12.67 -10.00 -28.38
CA GLU A 291 13.98 -10.59 -28.07
C GLU A 291 14.79 -9.74 -27.06
N ARG A 292 14.62 -8.42 -27.10
CA ARG A 292 15.32 -7.51 -26.19
C ARG A 292 14.77 -7.60 -24.77
N GLU A 293 13.46 -7.62 -24.62
CA GLU A 293 12.80 -7.77 -23.34
C GLU A 293 13.06 -9.16 -22.74
N ALA A 294 12.98 -10.21 -23.56
CA ALA A 294 13.34 -11.58 -23.19
C ALA A 294 14.79 -11.65 -22.67
N HIS A 295 15.71 -10.99 -23.38
CA HIS A 295 17.10 -10.88 -22.96
C HIS A 295 17.26 -10.11 -21.64
N ASP A 296 16.58 -8.97 -21.45
CA ASP A 296 16.62 -8.23 -20.19
C ASP A 296 16.17 -9.11 -19.01
N PHE A 297 15.14 -9.94 -19.19
CA PHE A 297 14.66 -10.88 -18.17
C PHE A 297 15.70 -11.95 -17.84
N LEU A 298 16.32 -12.56 -18.86
CA LEU A 298 17.40 -13.53 -18.68
C LEU A 298 18.59 -12.94 -17.91
N ILE A 299 18.97 -11.71 -18.25
CA ILE A 299 20.05 -10.99 -17.56
C ILE A 299 19.69 -10.73 -16.09
N ALA A 300 18.45 -10.30 -15.81
CA ALA A 300 17.98 -10.06 -14.45
C ALA A 300 18.01 -11.34 -13.61
N ALA A 301 17.52 -12.47 -14.14
CA ALA A 301 17.55 -13.76 -13.46
C ALA A 301 18.98 -14.26 -13.23
N ALA A 302 19.86 -14.16 -14.24
CA ALA A 302 21.24 -14.61 -14.16
C ALA A 302 22.07 -13.85 -13.10
N ARG A 303 21.72 -12.57 -12.86
CA ARG A 303 22.35 -11.73 -11.83
C ARG A 303 21.96 -12.11 -10.40
N ARG A 304 20.94 -12.95 -10.22
CA ARG A 304 20.35 -13.21 -8.92
C ARG A 304 21.13 -14.27 -8.15
N LYS A 305 21.83 -13.85 -7.09
CA LYS A 305 22.64 -14.72 -6.22
C LYS A 305 21.88 -15.86 -5.51
N ARG A 306 20.56 -15.78 -5.40
CA ARG A 306 19.72 -16.80 -4.75
C ARG A 306 18.43 -16.96 -5.52
N GLY A 307 18.13 -18.17 -5.96
CA GLY A 307 16.94 -18.43 -6.76
C GLY A 307 17.11 -18.11 -8.25
N GLY A 308 18.34 -17.79 -8.71
CA GLY A 308 18.59 -17.38 -10.09
C GLY A 308 18.41 -18.52 -11.09
N VAL A 309 18.87 -19.72 -10.73
CA VAL A 309 18.70 -20.94 -11.53
C VAL A 309 17.21 -21.25 -11.69
N GLU A 310 16.45 -21.27 -10.60
CA GLU A 310 15.02 -21.55 -10.61
C GLU A 310 14.23 -20.50 -11.41
N GLN A 311 14.68 -19.25 -11.45
CA GLN A 311 14.08 -18.22 -12.30
C GLN A 311 14.41 -18.41 -13.78
N LEU A 312 15.63 -18.81 -14.12
CA LEU A 312 16.00 -19.16 -15.49
C LEU A 312 15.21 -20.38 -15.98
N GLU A 313 15.04 -21.39 -15.14
CA GLU A 313 14.19 -22.56 -15.45
C GLU A 313 12.75 -22.14 -15.76
N VAL A 314 12.18 -21.22 -14.97
CA VAL A 314 10.85 -20.67 -15.25
C VAL A 314 10.85 -19.89 -16.55
N LEU A 315 11.82 -19.01 -16.81
CA LEU A 315 11.89 -18.28 -18.09
C LEU A 315 11.96 -19.24 -19.29
N PHE A 316 12.73 -20.33 -19.19
CA PHE A 316 12.82 -21.34 -20.24
C PHE A 316 11.49 -22.09 -20.48
N GLN A 317 10.69 -22.31 -19.43
CA GLN A 317 9.34 -22.89 -19.56
C GLN A 317 8.36 -21.98 -20.31
N HIS A 318 8.63 -20.68 -20.35
CA HIS A 318 7.84 -19.67 -21.07
C HIS A 318 8.50 -19.26 -22.41
N ASP A 319 9.32 -20.14 -22.99
CA ASP A 319 10.04 -19.93 -24.27
C ASP A 319 10.98 -18.71 -24.30
N ILE A 320 11.36 -18.17 -23.13
CA ILE A 320 12.36 -17.10 -22.98
C ILE A 320 13.71 -17.76 -22.73
N ASN A 321 14.36 -18.26 -23.79
CA ASN A 321 15.52 -19.16 -23.67
C ASN A 321 16.71 -18.85 -24.60
N ASP A 322 16.67 -17.77 -25.38
CA ASP A 322 17.81 -17.38 -26.21
C ASP A 322 18.91 -16.70 -25.37
N ILE A 323 19.74 -17.53 -24.74
CA ILE A 323 20.90 -17.09 -23.94
C ILE A 323 22.06 -16.55 -24.79
N HIS A 324 21.99 -16.69 -26.11
CA HIS A 324 23.05 -16.25 -27.03
C HIS A 324 22.72 -14.92 -27.70
N TRP A 325 21.46 -14.49 -27.64
CA TRP A 325 21.04 -13.19 -28.13
C TRP A 325 21.85 -12.06 -27.49
N MET A 326 22.22 -11.09 -28.32
CA MET A 326 22.85 -9.85 -27.89
C MET A 326 22.24 -8.67 -28.65
N PRO A 327 22.00 -7.53 -27.99
CA PRO A 327 21.50 -6.36 -28.69
C PRO A 327 22.52 -5.87 -29.72
N GLU A 328 22.05 -5.55 -30.92
CA GLU A 328 22.90 -4.91 -31.92
C GLU A 328 23.42 -3.57 -31.37
N VAL A 329 24.74 -3.39 -31.46
CA VAL A 329 25.39 -2.16 -31.03
C VAL A 329 25.18 -1.13 -32.13
N ASP A 330 24.57 0.01 -31.82
CA ASP A 330 24.60 1.15 -32.72
C ASP A 330 26.04 1.64 -32.85
N GLN A 331 26.71 1.19 -33.92
CA GLN A 331 28.12 1.47 -34.20
C GLN A 331 28.39 2.99 -34.34
N ASN A 332 27.34 3.80 -34.52
CA ASN A 332 27.45 5.26 -34.61
C ASN A 332 27.51 5.95 -33.24
N ALA A 333 27.07 5.29 -32.17
CA ALA A 333 27.16 5.81 -30.79
C ALA A 333 28.52 5.54 -30.12
N THR A 334 29.34 4.65 -30.70
CA THR A 334 30.61 4.13 -30.12
C THR A 334 31.88 4.88 -30.51
N ALA A 335 31.79 6.12 -31.02
CA ALA A 335 32.95 6.88 -31.50
C ALA A 335 33.85 7.48 -30.39
N ASP A 336 33.44 7.46 -29.11
CA ASP A 336 34.27 7.96 -28.01
C ASP A 336 35.07 6.81 -27.34
N PRO A 337 36.42 6.81 -27.45
CA PRO A 337 37.27 5.81 -26.80
C PRO A 337 37.17 5.79 -25.26
N ARG A 338 36.73 6.90 -24.63
CA ARG A 338 36.50 6.94 -23.18
C ARG A 338 35.24 6.18 -22.77
N TYR A 339 34.22 6.19 -23.62
CA TYR A 339 33.00 5.40 -23.42
C TYR A 339 33.30 3.89 -23.50
N LEU A 340 34.16 3.47 -24.42
CA LEU A 340 34.61 2.06 -24.52
C LEU A 340 35.42 1.61 -23.28
N ALA A 341 36.30 2.46 -22.75
CA ALA A 341 37.07 2.15 -21.53
C ALA A 341 36.22 2.15 -20.24
N GLU A 342 35.13 2.94 -20.19
CA GLU A 342 34.12 2.87 -19.11
C GLU A 342 33.19 1.67 -19.25
N LEU A 343 32.86 1.24 -20.48
CA LEU A 343 32.15 0.00 -20.76
C LEU A 343 32.94 -1.20 -20.20
N GLU A 344 34.22 -1.33 -20.54
CA GLU A 344 35.09 -2.44 -20.12
C GLU A 344 35.27 -2.55 -18.59
N ARG A 345 35.09 -1.45 -17.85
CA ARG A 345 35.21 -1.41 -16.38
C ARG A 345 33.90 -1.67 -15.63
N ASN A 346 32.74 -1.52 -16.28
CA ASN A 346 31.45 -1.66 -15.62
C ASN A 346 30.90 -3.07 -15.78
N ALA A 347 30.40 -3.66 -14.68
CA ALA A 347 29.69 -4.94 -14.68
C ALA A 347 28.33 -4.90 -15.43
N ASN A 348 28.02 -3.79 -16.11
CA ASN A 348 26.83 -3.53 -16.90
C ASN A 348 27.23 -3.19 -18.34
N LEU A 349 28.05 -4.03 -18.97
CA LEU A 349 28.30 -3.93 -20.41
C LEU A 349 26.95 -4.07 -21.14
N PRO A 350 26.60 -3.21 -22.11
CA PRO A 350 25.39 -3.36 -22.92
C PRO A 350 25.40 -4.63 -23.78
N GLN A 351 26.56 -5.28 -23.94
CA GLN A 351 26.74 -6.56 -24.64
C GLN A 351 27.04 -7.68 -23.63
N GLN A 352 26.09 -7.99 -22.74
CA GLN A 352 26.23 -9.11 -21.83
C GLN A 352 25.28 -10.21 -22.25
N THR A 353 25.78 -11.43 -22.42
CA THR A 353 24.92 -12.61 -22.35
C THR A 353 24.57 -12.90 -20.88
N PRO A 354 23.52 -13.69 -20.60
CA PRO A 354 23.20 -14.14 -19.24
C PRO A 354 24.40 -14.75 -18.52
N LEU A 355 25.24 -15.51 -19.24
CA LEU A 355 26.47 -16.08 -18.70
C LEU A 355 27.47 -15.01 -18.23
N HIS A 356 27.68 -13.95 -19.03
CA HIS A 356 28.54 -12.84 -18.63
C HIS A 356 27.99 -12.13 -17.38
N ALA A 357 26.67 -11.94 -17.32
CA ALA A 357 26.02 -11.29 -16.19
C ALA A 357 26.12 -12.13 -14.90
N ALA A 358 25.96 -13.46 -14.99
CA ALA A 358 26.15 -14.39 -13.88
C ALA A 358 27.61 -14.40 -13.40
N ALA A 359 28.56 -14.51 -14.32
CA ALA A 359 29.99 -14.53 -14.01
C ALA A 359 30.45 -13.24 -13.32
N ALA A 360 29.97 -12.07 -13.79
CA ALA A 360 30.30 -10.77 -13.22
C ALA A 360 29.85 -10.62 -11.75
N LEU A 361 28.79 -11.32 -11.33
CA LEU A 361 28.30 -11.31 -9.95
C LEU A 361 28.74 -12.52 -9.12
N GLY A 362 29.58 -13.39 -9.69
CA GLY A 362 30.08 -14.60 -9.04
C GLY A 362 28.98 -15.63 -8.77
N ASN A 363 27.97 -15.70 -9.63
CA ASN A 363 26.85 -16.63 -9.49
C ASN A 363 27.22 -18.01 -10.07
N LEU A 364 28.04 -18.77 -9.34
CA LEU A 364 28.61 -20.04 -9.81
C LEU A 364 27.53 -21.05 -10.25
N GLU A 365 26.43 -21.15 -9.49
CA GLU A 365 25.33 -22.08 -9.79
C GLU A 365 24.64 -21.81 -11.14
N VAL A 366 24.64 -20.55 -11.61
CA VAL A 366 24.08 -20.19 -12.93
C VAL A 366 25.13 -20.36 -14.05
N VAL A 367 26.41 -20.31 -13.70
CA VAL A 367 27.52 -20.48 -14.66
C VAL A 367 27.75 -21.96 -14.98
N GLU A 368 27.61 -22.83 -13.98
CA GLU A 368 27.63 -24.30 -14.12
C GLU A 368 26.39 -24.82 -14.84
#